data_AF-A0A957ZE33-F1
#
_entry.id   AF-A0A957ZE33-F1
#
_cell.length_a   1.000
_cell.length_b   1.000
_cell.length_c   1.000
_cell.angle_alpha   90.00
_cell.angle_beta   90.00
_cell.angle_gamma   90.00
#
_symmetry.space_group_name_H-M   'P 1'
#
loop_
_entity.id
_entity.type
_entity.pdbx_description
1 polymer ?
#
loop_
_entity_poly.entity_id
_entity_poly.type
_entity_poly.pdbx_seq_one_letter_code
_entity_poly.pdbx_strand_id
1 'polypeptide(L)'
;LPLEQMLCFDLILLESFDAAKKELQPALYRIRLGSRAPLVLLTDERTIEWRIQALRAGADAILSMTTSADVILARCQALLRRWAPDREVLG
;
A
#
# COMPACT_ATOMS: atom_id res chain seq x y z
N LEU A 1 -6.82 13.65 0.78
CA LEU A 1 -5.96 13.91 1.96
C LEU A 1 -4.94 14.97 1.58
N PRO A 2 -4.69 15.98 2.43
CA PRO A 2 -3.59 16.92 2.22
C PRO A 2 -2.26 16.14 2.16
N LEU A 3 -1.36 16.51 1.24
CA LEU A 3 -0.08 15.81 1.06
C LEU A 3 0.75 15.75 2.35
N GLU A 4 0.63 16.77 3.19
CA GLU A 4 1.32 16.92 4.47
C GLU A 4 1.00 15.79 5.46
N GLN A 5 -0.23 15.29 5.45
CA GLN A 5 -0.64 14.17 6.30
C GLN A 5 -0.12 12.82 5.80
N MET A 6 0.34 12.74 4.54
CA MET A 6 0.78 11.49 3.92
C MET A 6 2.24 11.14 4.25
N LEU A 7 3.01 12.11 4.74
CA LEU A 7 4.42 11.98 5.08
C LEU A 7 4.67 11.24 6.40
N CYS A 8 3.68 11.13 7.28
CA CYS A 8 3.86 10.57 8.63
C CYS A 8 3.36 9.13 8.81
N PHE A 9 2.79 8.51 7.77
CA PHE A 9 2.36 7.12 7.87
C PHE A 9 3.57 6.18 7.83
N ASP A 10 3.61 5.21 8.74
CA ASP A 10 4.61 4.13 8.66
C ASP A 10 4.17 3.01 7.70
N LEU A 11 2.87 2.93 7.37
CA LEU A 11 2.28 2.03 6.38
C LEU A 11 0.92 2.58 5.91
N ILE A 12 0.58 2.36 4.65
CA ILE A 12 -0.69 2.75 4.04
C ILE A 12 -1.40 1.47 3.56
N LEU A 13 -2.60 1.22 4.10
CA LEU A 13 -3.50 0.19 3.60
C LEU A 13 -4.61 0.88 2.80
N LEU A 14 -4.65 0.64 1.49
CA LEU A 14 -5.66 1.20 0.61
C LEU A 14 -6.66 0.12 0.21
N GLU A 15 -7.90 0.36 0.59
CA GLU A 15 -9.05 -0.43 0.17
C GLU A 15 -9.39 -0.14 -1.29
N SER A 16 -9.45 -1.18 -2.12
CA SER A 16 -9.75 -1.05 -3.55
C SER A 16 -10.90 -1.98 -3.95
N PHE A 17 -12.11 -1.61 -3.50
CA PHE A 17 -13.35 -2.19 -4.02
C PHE A 17 -13.80 -1.38 -5.23
N ASP A 18 -14.17 -2.11 -6.27
CA ASP A 18 -14.78 -1.59 -7.49
C ASP A 18 -13.98 -0.52 -8.28
N ALA A 19 -12.77 -0.14 -7.82
CA ALA A 19 -11.95 0.81 -8.54
C ALA A 19 -11.53 0.23 -9.90
N ALA A 20 -12.03 0.83 -10.97
CA ALA A 20 -11.58 0.51 -12.31
C ALA A 20 -10.06 0.76 -12.41
N LYS A 21 -9.36 -0.03 -13.25
CA LYS A 21 -7.91 0.12 -13.49
C LYS A 21 -7.49 1.57 -13.76
N LYS A 22 -8.36 2.34 -14.43
CA LYS A 22 -8.13 3.76 -14.79
C LYS A 22 -8.06 4.69 -13.58
N GLU A 23 -8.72 4.36 -12.48
CA GLU A 23 -8.77 5.21 -11.28
C GLU A 23 -7.70 4.85 -10.26
N LEU A 24 -7.32 3.56 -10.23
CA LEU A 24 -6.29 3.07 -9.32
C LEU A 24 -4.93 3.73 -9.58
N GLN A 25 -4.45 3.74 -10.83
CA GLN A 25 -3.10 4.24 -11.11
C GLN A 25 -2.90 5.72 -10.72
N PRO A 26 -3.82 6.66 -11.07
CA PRO A 26 -3.71 8.03 -10.60
C PRO A 26 -3.77 8.18 -9.07
N ALA A 27 -4.49 7.30 -8.37
CA ALA A 27 -4.50 7.30 -6.91
C ALA A 27 -3.14 6.87 -6.33
N LEU A 28 -2.58 5.76 -6.81
CA LEU A 28 -1.27 5.26 -6.39
C LEU A 28 -0.16 6.27 -6.69
N TYR A 29 -0.20 6.90 -7.87
CA TYR A 29 0.75 7.94 -8.24
C TYR A 29 0.72 9.12 -7.26
N ARG A 30 -0.47 9.64 -6.92
CA ARG A 30 -0.61 10.73 -5.93
C ARG A 30 -0.10 10.33 -4.56
N ILE A 31 -0.34 9.10 -4.13
CA ILE A 31 0.20 8.59 -2.87
C ILE A 31 1.73 8.59 -2.90
N ARG A 32 2.31 8.13 -4.01
CA ARG A 32 3.77 8.05 -4.18
C ARG A 32 4.46 9.39 -4.33
N LEU A 33 3.76 10.42 -4.79
CA LEU A 33 4.27 11.79 -4.74
C LEU A 33 4.46 12.30 -3.31
N GLY A 34 3.59 11.88 -2.38
CA GLY A 34 3.57 12.40 -1.01
C GLY A 34 4.12 11.44 0.06
N SER A 35 4.37 10.16 -0.26
CA SER A 35 4.74 9.16 0.74
C SER A 35 5.61 8.04 0.17
N ARG A 36 6.64 7.68 0.95
CA ARG A 36 7.48 6.49 0.74
C ARG A 36 7.10 5.32 1.64
N ALA A 37 6.06 5.46 2.46
CA ALA A 37 5.58 4.39 3.31
C ALA A 37 5.15 3.17 2.48
N PRO A 38 5.24 1.94 3.01
CA PRO A 38 4.73 0.75 2.32
C PRO A 38 3.25 0.91 2.00
N LEU A 39 2.85 0.64 0.77
CA LEU A 39 1.48 0.75 0.26
C LEU A 39 0.93 -0.62 -0.08
N VAL A 40 -0.05 -1.05 0.70
CA VAL A 40 -0.70 -2.34 0.54
C VAL A 40 -2.09 -2.12 -0.02
N LEU A 41 -2.44 -2.87 -1.06
CA LEU A 41 -3.82 -2.92 -1.55
C LEU A 41 -4.56 -4.07 -0.88
N LEU A 42 -5.70 -3.77 -0.27
CA LEU A 42 -6.66 -4.75 0.20
C LEU A 42 -7.83 -4.77 -0.77
N THR A 43 -8.07 -5.92 -1.39
CA THR A 43 -9.04 -6.03 -2.48
C THR A 43 -9.71 -7.40 -2.48
N ASP A 44 -10.78 -7.52 -3.23
CA ASP A 44 -11.46 -8.76 -3.55
C ASP A 44 -10.68 -9.57 -4.60
N GLU A 45 -11.32 -10.54 -5.24
CA GLU A 45 -10.67 -11.28 -6.32
C GLU A 45 -10.44 -10.37 -7.52
N ARG A 46 -9.17 -10.24 -7.91
CA ARG A 46 -8.73 -9.47 -9.06
C ARG A 46 -7.92 -10.33 -10.00
N THR A 47 -7.99 -10.02 -11.30
CA THR A 47 -7.20 -10.72 -12.31
C THR A 47 -5.70 -10.52 -12.09
N ILE A 48 -4.91 -11.45 -12.59
CA ILE A 48 -3.44 -11.39 -12.50
C ILE A 48 -2.92 -10.10 -13.15
N GLU A 49 -3.50 -9.70 -14.28
CA GLU A 49 -3.11 -8.49 -15.01
C GLU A 49 -3.35 -7.23 -14.17
N TRP A 50 -4.50 -7.14 -13.48
CA TRP A 50 -4.80 -6.03 -12.59
C TRP A 50 -3.76 -5.96 -11.46
N ARG A 51 -3.41 -7.10 -10.87
CA ARG A 51 -2.43 -7.19 -9.78
C ARG A 51 -1.05 -6.74 -10.21
N ILE A 52 -0.58 -7.20 -11.38
CA ILE A 52 0.71 -6.76 -11.95
C ILE A 52 0.72 -5.25 -12.18
N GLN A 53 -0.38 -4.69 -12.69
CA GLN A 53 -0.48 -3.26 -12.99
C GLN A 53 -0.47 -2.40 -11.71
N ALA A 54 -1.14 -2.87 -10.67
CA ALA A 54 -1.15 -2.21 -9.38
C ALA A 54 0.25 -2.20 -8.72
N LEU A 55 1.00 -3.31 -8.79
CA LEU A 55 2.39 -3.36 -8.33
C LEU A 55 3.29 -2.40 -9.12
N ARG A 56 3.17 -2.41 -10.45
CA ARG A 56 3.93 -1.48 -11.32
C ARG A 56 3.60 -0.01 -11.05
N ALA A 57 2.38 0.30 -10.63
CA ALA A 57 1.95 1.64 -10.26
C ALA A 57 2.41 2.08 -8.85
N GLY A 58 3.12 1.21 -8.12
CA GLY A 58 3.79 1.55 -6.88
C GLY A 58 3.21 0.93 -5.63
N ALA A 59 2.26 0.00 -5.72
CA ALA A 59 1.88 -0.82 -4.58
C ALA A 59 3.02 -1.80 -4.23
N ASP A 60 3.30 -1.98 -2.93
CA ASP A 60 4.31 -2.93 -2.44
C ASP A 60 3.75 -4.34 -2.24
N ALA A 61 2.44 -4.43 -1.96
CA ALA A 61 1.76 -5.70 -1.79
C ALA A 61 0.28 -5.62 -2.15
N ILE A 62 -0.29 -6.78 -2.47
CA ILE A 62 -1.73 -6.95 -2.73
C ILE A 62 -2.22 -8.12 -1.88
N LEU A 63 -3.21 -7.85 -1.03
CA LEU A 63 -3.84 -8.80 -0.12
C LEU A 63 -5.31 -8.98 -0.49
N SER A 64 -5.79 -10.21 -0.35
CA SER A 64 -7.22 -10.51 -0.49
C SER A 64 -7.94 -10.18 0.81
N MET A 65 -9.12 -9.57 0.73
CA MET A 65 -10.04 -9.42 1.87
C MET A 65 -10.41 -10.74 2.54
N THR A 66 -10.42 -11.83 1.78
CA THR A 66 -10.74 -13.17 2.31
C THR A 66 -9.57 -13.78 3.09
N THR A 67 -8.40 -13.14 3.09
CA THR A 67 -7.25 -13.55 3.90
C THR A 67 -7.57 -13.32 5.37
N SER A 68 -7.17 -14.26 6.25
CA SER A 68 -7.36 -14.05 7.69
C SER A 68 -6.66 -12.78 8.18
N ALA A 69 -7.28 -12.10 9.14
CA ALA A 69 -6.75 -10.88 9.73
C ALA A 69 -5.33 -11.07 10.28
N ASP A 70 -5.04 -12.20 10.91
CA ASP A 70 -3.70 -12.52 11.44
C ASP A 70 -2.63 -12.58 10.34
N VAL A 71 -2.97 -13.12 9.17
CA VAL A 71 -2.05 -13.19 8.04
C VAL A 71 -1.87 -11.80 7.41
N ILE A 72 -2.93 -11.00 7.31
CA ILE A 72 -2.85 -9.60 6.88
C ILE A 72 -1.92 -8.83 7.80
N LEU A 73 -2.13 -8.94 9.11
CA LEU A 73 -1.32 -8.28 10.14
C LEU A 73 0.15 -8.70 10.05
N ALA A 74 0.42 -10.00 9.96
CA ALA A 74 1.78 -10.51 9.84
C ALA A 74 2.52 -9.98 8.59
N ARG A 75 1.80 -9.82 7.46
CA ARG A 75 2.36 -9.24 6.23
C ARG A 75 2.62 -7.75 6.36
N CYS A 76 1.71 -6.98 6.97
CA CYS A 76 1.93 -5.57 7.27
C CYS A 76 3.15 -5.37 8.17
N GLN A 77 3.28 -6.18 9.23
CA GLN A 77 4.46 -6.16 10.10
C GLN A 77 5.75 -6.52 9.35
N ALA A 78 5.70 -7.47 8.42
CA ALA A 78 6.85 -7.83 7.59
C ALA A 78 7.29 -6.67 6.68
N LEU A 79 6.34 -5.91 6.13
CA LEU A 79 6.63 -4.71 5.34
C LEU A 79 7.24 -3.61 6.21
N LEU A 80 6.67 -3.34 7.38
CA LEU A 80 7.20 -2.37 8.35
C LEU A 80 8.65 -2.70 8.77
N ARG A 81 8.96 -3.97 9.06
CA ARG A 81 10.33 -4.41 9.39
C ARG A 81 11.33 -4.16 8.26
N ARG A 82 10.90 -4.32 7.00
CA ARG A 82 11.75 -4.05 5.82
C ARG A 82 11.89 -2.56 5.54
N TRP A 83 10.85 -1.80 5.84
CA TRP A 83 10.79 -0.38 5.57
C TRP A 83 11.65 0.42 6.54
N ALA A 84 11.86 -0.09 7.77
CA ALA A 84 12.75 0.42 8.82
C ALA A 84 13.30 1.81 8.47
N PRO A 85 12.50 2.87 8.65
CA PRO A 85 13.00 4.21 8.44
C PRO A 85 14.12 4.36 9.46
N ASP A 86 15.28 4.88 9.05
CA ASP A 86 16.38 5.21 9.95
C ASP A 86 15.85 6.14 11.06
N ARG A 87 15.32 5.58 12.14
CA ARG A 87 14.79 6.30 13.31
C ARG A 87 15.89 6.57 14.35
N GLU A 88 17.15 6.25 14.02
CA GLU A 88 18.30 6.34 14.93
C GLU A 88 19.30 7.48 14.63
N VAL A 89 18.96 8.53 13.87
CA VAL A 89 19.88 9.68 13.67
C VAL A 89 19.33 11.02 14.20
N LEU A 90 18.44 10.97 15.20
CA LEU A 90 18.05 12.15 15.98
C LEU A 90 17.92 11.76 17.46
N GLY A 91 19.04 11.32 18.05
CA GLY A 91 19.27 11.24 19.49
C GLY A 91 20.48 12.08 19.85
#